data_AF-A0A416U1Q2-F1
#
_entry.id   AF-A0A416U1Q2-F1
#
_cell.length_a   1.000
_cell.length_b   1.000
_cell.length_c   1.000
_cell.angle_alpha   90.00
_cell.angle_beta   90.00
_cell.angle_gamma   90.00
#
_symmetry.space_group_name_H-M   'P 1'
#
loop_
_entity.id
_entity.type
_entity.pdbx_description
1 polymer ?
#
loop_
_entity_poly.entity_id
_entity_poly.type
_entity_poly.pdbx_seq_one_letter_code
_entity_poly.pdbx_strand_id
1 'polypeptide(L)'
;MGIKMSVGFNWFKSYKIHIHKGTTMFDYDDSDIEYIGGGSTSYSGYNIGLVQDLIEKYSGKRISIIQGKWLESEDQDLHLIDPKAMTEICQRILDGSEVDNVNMRSRIEWFKKLSDQGYYLSYDYAY
;
A
#
# COMPACT_ATOMS: atom_id res chain seq x y z
N MET A 1 17.38 14.29 14.72
CA MET A 1 16.26 13.77 15.52
C MET A 1 15.23 13.24 14.53
N GLY A 2 15.31 11.95 14.19
CA GLY A 2 14.49 11.38 13.12
C GLY A 2 13.11 11.04 13.65
N ILE A 3 12.07 11.72 13.18
CA ILE A 3 10.69 11.30 13.41
C ILE A 3 10.57 9.93 12.78
N LYS A 4 10.43 8.87 13.60
CA LYS A 4 10.00 7.56 13.11
C LYS A 4 8.54 7.71 12.71
N MET A 5 8.31 8.27 11.52
CA MET A 5 6.97 8.30 10.93
C MET A 5 6.55 6.84 10.74
N SER A 6 5.55 6.46 11.52
CA SER A 6 4.83 5.20 11.39
C SER A 6 3.88 5.40 10.23
N VAL A 7 4.01 4.60 9.17
CA VAL A 7 3.16 4.69 7.98
C VAL A 7 2.21 3.49 8.02
N GLY A 8 0.92 3.73 7.80
CA GLY A 8 -0.07 2.66 7.79
C GLY A 8 0.16 1.77 6.58
N PHE A 9 -0.02 0.47 6.79
CA PHE A 9 -0.02 -0.54 5.75
C PHE A 9 -1.35 -1.28 5.80
N ASN A 10 -2.01 -1.37 4.66
CA ASN A 10 -3.32 -1.98 4.51
C ASN A 10 -3.23 -3.15 3.54
N TRP A 11 -3.99 -4.21 3.82
CA TRP A 11 -4.28 -5.28 2.87
C TRP A 11 -5.77 -5.49 2.77
N PHE A 12 -6.33 -5.61 1.56
CA PHE A 12 -7.79 -5.64 1.36
C PHE A 12 -8.18 -6.39 0.07
N LYS A 13 -9.43 -6.88 0.01
CA LYS A 13 -9.95 -7.61 -1.18
C LYS A 13 -10.56 -6.68 -2.21
N SER A 14 -11.22 -5.65 -1.71
CA SER A 14 -11.85 -4.61 -2.50
C SER A 14 -11.84 -3.33 -1.67
N TYR A 15 -12.13 -2.22 -2.33
CA TYR A 15 -12.23 -0.92 -1.69
C TYR A 15 -13.45 -0.19 -2.23
N LYS A 16 -13.90 0.82 -1.50
CA LYS A 16 -14.87 1.79 -1.97
C LYS A 16 -14.36 3.19 -1.64
N ILE A 17 -14.37 4.08 -2.62
CA ILE A 17 -14.07 5.49 -2.43
C ILE A 17 -15.41 6.19 -2.17
N HIS A 18 -15.44 7.06 -1.17
CA HIS A 18 -16.58 7.90 -0.85
C HIS A 18 -16.20 9.36 -1.07
N ILE A 19 -17.01 10.09 -1.83
CA ILE A 19 -16.85 11.53 -2.06
C ILE A 19 -17.98 12.27 -1.33
N HIS A 20 -17.61 13.05 -0.32
CA HIS A 20 -18.53 13.87 0.47
C HIS A 20 -18.51 15.28 -0.07
N LYS A 21 -19.56 15.67 -0.79
CA LYS A 21 -19.67 17.03 -1.31
C LYS A 21 -20.06 18.01 -0.22
N GLY A 22 -19.36 19.13 -0.17
CA GLY A 22 -19.73 20.25 0.67
C GLY A 22 -21.15 20.72 0.36
N THR A 23 -21.94 20.99 1.39
CA THR A 23 -23.34 21.41 1.23
C THR A 23 -23.53 22.91 1.40
N THR A 24 -22.52 23.61 1.94
CA THR A 24 -22.54 25.05 2.21
C THR A 24 -21.37 25.79 1.58
N MET A 25 -21.44 27.13 1.54
CA MET A 25 -20.40 28.00 0.97
C MET A 25 -19.02 27.87 1.65
N PHE A 26 -18.96 27.34 2.87
CA PHE A 26 -17.73 27.14 3.64
C PHE A 26 -17.33 25.66 3.77
N ASP A 27 -18.12 24.74 3.20
CA ASP A 27 -17.78 23.33 3.21
C ASP A 27 -16.78 23.05 2.08
N TYR A 28 -15.82 22.19 2.38
CA TYR A 28 -14.94 21.60 1.37
C TYR A 28 -15.42 20.19 1.07
N ASP A 29 -15.27 19.78 -0.18
CA ASP A 29 -15.41 18.36 -0.51
C ASP A 29 -14.34 17.58 0.26
N ASP A 30 -14.75 16.49 0.90
CA ASP A 30 -13.85 15.55 1.56
C ASP A 30 -14.02 14.17 0.93
N SER A 31 -13.02 13.33 1.10
CA SER A 31 -13.03 11.97 0.59
C SER A 31 -12.45 11.01 1.60
N ASP A 32 -12.93 9.78 1.53
CA ASP A 32 -12.36 8.68 2.27
C ASP A 32 -12.39 7.39 1.46
N ILE A 33 -11.64 6.40 1.96
CA ILE A 33 -11.56 5.08 1.36
C ILE A 33 -11.88 4.03 2.42
N GLU A 34 -12.85 3.18 2.08
CA GLU A 34 -13.22 2.02 2.87
C GLU A 34 -12.50 0.78 2.32
N TYR A 35 -11.64 0.18 3.13
CA TYR A 35 -10.98 -1.09 2.80
C TYR A 35 -11.80 -2.29 3.27
N ILE A 36 -12.17 -3.17 2.35
CA ILE A 36 -13.11 -4.27 2.59
C ILE A 36 -12.40 -5.63 2.61
N GLY A 37 -12.77 -6.47 3.58
CA GLY A 37 -12.32 -7.85 3.71
C GLY A 37 -10.87 -8.02 4.15
N GLY A 38 -10.28 -6.98 4.73
CA GLY A 38 -8.85 -6.81 4.94
C GLY A 38 -8.43 -6.53 6.39
N GLY A 39 -7.25 -5.92 6.54
CA GLY A 39 -6.74 -5.43 7.82
C GLY A 39 -5.62 -4.41 7.63
N SER A 40 -5.14 -3.87 8.75
CA SER A 40 -4.08 -2.89 8.75
C SER A 40 -3.10 -3.08 9.91
N THR A 41 -1.93 -2.47 9.77
CA THR A 41 -0.86 -2.40 10.76
C THR A 41 0.03 -1.21 10.38
N SER A 42 1.10 -0.94 11.12
CA SER A 42 2.03 0.12 10.76
C SER A 42 3.48 -0.35 10.68
N TYR A 43 4.26 0.33 9.84
CA TYR A 43 5.70 0.11 9.70
C TYR A 43 6.49 1.42 9.78
N SER A 44 7.78 1.29 10.10
CA SER A 44 8.70 2.42 10.00
C SER A 44 8.89 2.82 8.54
N GLY A 45 8.97 4.13 8.29
CA GLY A 45 9.27 4.65 6.95
C GLY A 45 10.58 4.09 6.35
N TYR A 46 11.59 3.80 7.18
CA TYR A 46 12.84 3.18 6.73
C TYR A 46 12.62 1.78 6.12
N ASN A 47 11.88 0.91 6.81
CA ASN A 47 11.61 -0.45 6.30
C ASN A 47 10.73 -0.42 5.06
N ILE A 48 9.81 0.56 4.97
CA ILE A 48 9.00 0.77 3.77
C ILE A 48 9.88 1.17 2.59
N GLY A 49 10.86 2.05 2.80
CA GLY A 49 11.83 2.42 1.78
C GLY A 49 12.53 1.17 1.21
N LEU A 50 13.13 0.35 2.07
CA LEU A 50 13.82 -0.87 1.67
C LEU A 50 12.94 -1.83 0.86
N VAL A 51 11.68 -2.01 1.29
CA VAL A 51 10.73 -2.89 0.61
C VAL A 51 10.30 -2.32 -0.74
N GLN A 52 10.01 -1.01 -0.79
CA GLN A 52 9.63 -0.34 -2.03
C GLN A 52 10.77 -0.36 -3.05
N ASP A 53 12.02 -0.19 -2.62
CA ASP A 53 13.18 -0.25 -3.50
C ASP A 53 13.37 -1.66 -4.10
N LEU A 54 13.13 -2.71 -3.32
CA LEU A 54 13.08 -4.09 -3.82
C LEU A 54 11.95 -4.27 -4.85
N ILE A 55 10.73 -3.83 -4.54
CA ILE A 55 9.58 -3.97 -5.45
C ILE A 55 9.83 -3.21 -6.76
N GLU A 56 10.33 -1.99 -6.69
CA GLU A 56 10.64 -1.16 -7.85
C GLU A 56 11.75 -1.78 -8.70
N LYS A 57 12.82 -2.26 -8.08
CA LYS A 57 13.93 -2.90 -8.80
C LYS A 57 13.48 -4.13 -9.61
N TYR A 58 12.56 -4.94 -9.08
CA TYR A 58 12.13 -6.20 -9.71
C TYR A 58 10.89 -6.06 -10.60
N SER A 59 10.25 -4.89 -10.65
CA SER A 59 8.99 -4.71 -11.37
C SER A 59 8.78 -3.36 -12.07
N GLY A 60 9.56 -2.34 -11.72
CA GLY A 60 9.33 -0.95 -12.13
C GLY A 60 8.10 -0.31 -11.47
N LYS A 61 7.49 -0.95 -10.45
CA LYS A 61 6.30 -0.47 -9.74
C LYS A 61 6.58 -0.20 -8.27
N ARG A 62 5.71 0.55 -7.61
CA ARG A 62 5.70 0.76 -6.15
C ARG A 62 4.32 0.42 -5.60
N ILE A 63 4.25 -0.02 -4.34
CA ILE A 63 2.97 -0.13 -3.63
C ILE A 63 2.41 1.28 -3.49
N SER A 64 1.15 1.48 -3.91
CA SER A 64 0.51 2.80 -3.88
C SER A 64 0.44 3.34 -2.46
N ILE A 65 0.77 4.62 -2.33
CA ILE A 65 0.48 5.40 -1.13
C ILE A 65 -0.83 6.13 -1.38
N ILE A 66 -1.87 5.76 -0.65
CA ILE A 66 -3.20 6.33 -0.80
C ILE A 66 -3.42 7.33 0.34
N GLN A 67 -3.71 8.57 -0.02
CA GLN A 67 -4.16 9.57 0.93
C GLN A 67 -5.67 9.76 0.72
N GLY A 68 -6.47 9.11 1.56
CA GLY A 68 -7.92 9.02 1.38
C GLY A 68 -8.62 10.37 1.20
N LYS A 69 -8.08 11.45 1.81
CA LYS A 69 -8.62 12.81 1.79
C LYS A 69 -8.41 13.59 0.49
N TRP A 70 -7.65 13.04 -0.45
CA TRP A 70 -7.30 13.72 -1.71
C TRP A 70 -7.78 12.93 -2.92
N LEU A 71 -8.88 12.19 -2.77
CA LEU A 71 -9.52 11.47 -3.87
C LEU A 71 -10.56 12.38 -4.53
N GLU A 72 -10.55 12.43 -5.85
CA GLU A 72 -11.37 13.33 -6.67
C GLU A 72 -12.61 12.64 -7.25
N SER A 73 -12.63 11.30 -7.24
CA SER A 73 -13.69 10.50 -7.86
C SER A 73 -13.85 9.14 -7.19
N GLU A 74 -15.08 8.61 -7.17
CA GLU A 74 -15.38 7.25 -6.72
C GLU A 74 -14.74 6.16 -7.60
N ASP A 75 -14.48 6.48 -8.87
CA ASP A 75 -13.87 5.59 -9.87
C ASP A 75 -12.37 5.86 -10.08
N GLN A 76 -11.73 6.63 -9.19
CA GLN A 76 -10.33 6.99 -9.35
C GLN A 76 -9.42 5.75 -9.36
N ASP A 77 -8.53 5.67 -10.37
CA ASP A 77 -7.51 4.64 -10.42
C ASP A 77 -6.47 4.90 -9.33
N LEU A 78 -6.42 4.00 -8.34
CA LEU A 78 -5.46 4.04 -7.24
C LEU A 78 -4.09 3.45 -7.61
N HIS A 79 -3.93 3.05 -8.88
CA HIS A 79 -2.72 2.45 -9.46
C HIS A 79 -2.21 1.23 -8.67
N LEU A 80 -3.14 0.47 -8.09
CA LEU A 80 -2.84 -0.70 -7.28
C LEU A 80 -2.17 -1.79 -8.14
N ILE A 81 -1.23 -2.50 -7.51
CA ILE A 81 -0.64 -3.69 -8.12
C ILE A 81 -1.63 -4.84 -7.92
N ASP A 82 -2.05 -5.46 -9.02
CA ASP A 82 -2.88 -6.67 -9.00
C ASP A 82 -2.25 -7.76 -8.10
N PRO A 83 -3.04 -8.50 -7.28
CA PRO A 83 -2.49 -9.47 -6.34
C PRO A 83 -1.69 -10.59 -7.02
N LYS A 84 -2.08 -11.02 -8.22
CA LYS A 84 -1.30 -12.02 -8.97
C LYS A 84 0.03 -11.42 -9.41
N ALA A 85 0.04 -10.18 -9.90
CA ALA A 85 1.29 -9.49 -10.24
C ALA A 85 2.19 -9.29 -9.01
N MET A 86 1.64 -8.89 -7.86
CA MET A 86 2.41 -8.73 -6.62
C MET A 86 3.00 -10.06 -6.13
N THR A 87 2.25 -11.15 -6.27
CA THR A 87 2.73 -12.51 -6.00
C THR A 87 3.97 -12.85 -6.82
N GLU A 88 3.92 -12.61 -8.12
CA GLU A 88 5.03 -12.86 -9.04
C GLU A 88 6.25 -11.98 -8.71
N ILE A 89 6.02 -10.70 -8.37
CA ILE A 89 7.08 -9.78 -7.96
C ILE A 89 7.77 -10.27 -6.68
N CYS A 90 6.97 -10.62 -5.66
CA CYS A 90 7.49 -11.12 -4.40
C CYS A 90 8.27 -12.43 -4.59
N GLN A 91 7.80 -13.34 -5.45
CA GLN A 91 8.55 -14.56 -5.77
C GLN A 91 9.92 -14.23 -6.36
N ARG A 92 10.01 -13.33 -7.34
CA ARG A 92 11.28 -12.93 -7.94
C ARG A 92 12.25 -12.32 -6.92
N ILE A 93 11.74 -11.53 -5.97
CA ILE A 93 12.54 -10.98 -4.88
C ILE A 93 13.06 -12.09 -3.95
N LEU A 94 12.21 -13.06 -3.61
CA LEU A 94 12.54 -14.17 -2.71
C LEU A 94 13.51 -15.18 -3.30
N ASP A 95 13.51 -15.33 -4.63
CA ASP A 95 14.48 -16.15 -5.38
C ASP A 95 15.89 -15.52 -5.36
N GLY A 96 15.99 -14.21 -5.08
CA GLY A 96 17.24 -13.50 -4.89
C GLY A 96 17.74 -13.49 -3.43
N SER A 97 18.99 -13.07 -3.23
CA SER A 97 19.62 -12.91 -1.90
C SER A 97 19.61 -11.48 -1.37
N GLU A 98 19.29 -10.49 -2.20
CA GLU A 98 19.30 -9.07 -1.82
C GLU A 98 18.31 -8.76 -0.70
N VAL A 99 17.18 -9.48 -0.68
CA VAL A 99 16.16 -9.37 0.35
C VAL A 99 16.70 -9.72 1.75
N ASP A 100 17.68 -10.62 1.83
CA ASP A 100 18.36 -10.98 3.09
C ASP A 100 19.36 -9.91 3.51
N ASN A 101 20.06 -9.31 2.54
CA ASN A 101 21.04 -8.25 2.80
C ASN A 101 20.41 -7.01 3.44
N VAL A 102 19.13 -6.75 3.13
CA VAL A 102 18.35 -5.67 3.74
C VAL A 102 17.43 -6.15 4.87
N ASN A 103 17.53 -7.42 5.26
CA ASN A 103 16.74 -8.04 6.34
C ASN A 103 15.21 -7.92 6.17
N MET A 104 14.71 -8.01 4.93
CA MET A 104 13.28 -7.87 4.61
C MET A 104 12.59 -9.16 4.17
N ARG A 105 13.26 -10.33 4.23
CA ARG A 105 12.71 -11.61 3.72
C ARG A 105 11.32 -11.92 4.29
N SER A 106 11.18 -11.93 5.62
CA SER A 106 9.89 -12.21 6.25
C SER A 106 8.78 -11.22 5.86
N ARG A 107 9.13 -9.98 5.51
CA ARG A 107 8.16 -8.99 5.04
C ARG A 107 7.67 -9.34 3.63
N ILE A 108 8.59 -9.68 2.72
CA ILE A 108 8.25 -10.06 1.35
C ILE A 108 7.48 -11.38 1.32
N GLU A 109 7.84 -12.36 2.16
CA GLU A 109 7.07 -13.60 2.34
C GLU A 109 5.63 -13.32 2.77
N TRP A 110 5.45 -12.38 3.70
CA TRP A 110 4.12 -12.01 4.15
C TRP A 110 3.31 -11.27 3.08
N PHE A 111 3.94 -10.35 2.33
CA PHE A 111 3.30 -9.69 1.18
C PHE A 111 2.89 -10.69 0.11
N LYS A 112 3.76 -11.65 -0.19
CA LYS A 112 3.43 -12.76 -1.10
C LYS A 112 2.23 -13.53 -0.60
N LYS A 113 2.23 -13.96 0.68
CA LYS A 113 1.11 -14.73 1.26
C LYS A 113 -0.22 -13.98 1.18
N LEU A 114 -0.23 -12.67 1.45
CA LEU A 114 -1.42 -11.84 1.29
C LEU A 114 -1.86 -11.81 -0.17
N SER A 115 -0.93 -11.58 -1.09
CA SER A 115 -1.20 -11.49 -2.52
C SER A 115 -1.66 -12.82 -3.13
N ASP A 116 -1.09 -13.94 -2.69
CA ASP A 116 -1.50 -15.31 -3.05
C ASP A 116 -2.96 -15.57 -2.67
N GLN A 117 -3.41 -14.96 -1.58
CA GLN A 117 -4.81 -15.05 -1.14
C GLN A 117 -5.72 -14.08 -1.92
N GLY A 118 -5.18 -13.20 -2.76
CA GLY A 118 -5.92 -12.20 -3.52
C GLY A 118 -6.09 -10.86 -2.80
N TYR A 119 -5.18 -10.50 -1.89
CA TYR A 119 -5.19 -9.18 -1.26
C TYR A 119 -4.39 -8.16 -2.07
N TYR A 120 -4.97 -6.97 -2.28
CA TYR A 120 -4.24 -5.77 -2.65
C TYR A 120 -3.49 -5.21 -1.45
N LEU A 121 -2.43 -4.46 -1.70
CA LEU A 121 -1.60 -3.82 -0.69
C LEU A 121 -1.56 -2.30 -0.92
N SER A 122 -1.62 -1.51 0.14
CA SER A 122 -1.39 -0.06 0.09
C SER A 122 -0.68 0.45 1.33
N TYR A 123 -0.11 1.64 1.22
CA TYR A 123 0.34 2.44 2.35
C TYR A 123 -0.55 3.67 2.52
N ASP A 124 -0.60 4.23 3.73
CA ASP A 124 -1.16 5.55 4.01
C ASP A 124 -0.19 6.37 4.88
N TYR A 125 -0.17 7.68 4.67
CA TYR A 125 0.53 8.56 5.60
C TYR A 125 -0.34 8.73 6.84
N ALA A 126 0.05 8.11 7.95
CA ALA A 126 -0.40 8.53 9.26
C ALA A 126 0.33 9.84 9.59
N TYR A 127 -0.39 10.96 9.58
CA TYR A 127 0.10 12.23 10.10
C TYR A 127 0.08 12.24 11.63
#